data_AF-A0A9E2A454-F1
#
_entry.id   AF-A0A9E2A454-F1
#
_cell.length_a   1.000
_cell.length_b   1.000
_cell.length_c   1.000
_cell.angle_alpha   90.00
_cell.angle_beta   90.00
_cell.angle_gamma   90.00
#
_symmetry.space_group_name_H-M   'P 1'
#
loop_
_entity.id
_entity.type
_entity.pdbx_description
1 polymer ?
#
loop_
_entity_poly.entity_id
_entity_poly.type
_entity_poly.pdbx_seq_one_letter_code
_entity_poly.pdbx_strand_id
1 'polypeptide(L)'
;MVVTSIVVTTILVFILVDLLLRMILERHRATQIRKEREHALHAGLRLDVSEEAPTLKRVELADPKARILAVDDEPVILDSLRRMLALGGYSIDTVESGPEVLGLIRKRDYDFVFTDLKMPVMDGVEVTKTVRHLRPDIDVAVITGYATIETAVETVRFGAMDYIEKPFTEDELLAFVKTALIKRRDRLEKEARHTIRLVRPGIRQSKSRFELNVPAGAFVSPQHAWMRIELTGAVRIGLDDLVRKVFANIDQVELPAIGHKIGRGETLFSIIYGDYALSIPSPISGTVLAVNSEHADHPEWLAIKPFELSWMCRLEPSNLAEELSGLKIGPEVLKWYQQELDRYGELASQAGREAADRAAAETREAGSGKAGKQAELLARFSEPFLRR
;
A
#
# COMPACT_ATOMS: atom_id res chain seq x y z
N MET A 1 16.90 28.58 -38.17
CA MET A 1 15.46 28.26 -38.27
C MET A 1 15.19 26.87 -38.84
N VAL A 2 15.79 26.49 -39.97
CA VAL A 2 15.54 25.17 -40.60
C VAL A 2 15.96 23.98 -39.73
N VAL A 3 17.17 24.02 -39.15
CA VAL A 3 17.67 22.94 -38.28
C VAL A 3 16.80 22.74 -37.04
N THR A 4 16.39 23.84 -36.41
CA THR A 4 15.51 23.82 -35.24
C THR A 4 14.14 23.22 -35.57
N SER A 5 13.59 23.53 -36.75
CA SER A 5 12.32 22.97 -37.23
C SER A 5 12.40 21.46 -37.50
N ILE A 6 13.53 20.99 -38.06
CA ILE A 6 13.77 19.55 -38.31
C ILE A 6 13.91 18.78 -37.00
N VAL A 7 14.62 19.33 -36.02
CA VAL A 7 14.77 18.67 -34.70
C VAL A 7 13.42 18.57 -33.99
N VAL A 8 12.63 19.65 -33.99
CA VAL A 8 11.30 19.65 -33.36
C VAL A 8 10.35 18.66 -34.04
N THR A 9 10.32 18.62 -35.38
CA THR A 9 9.48 17.65 -36.12
C THR A 9 9.93 16.21 -35.87
N THR A 10 11.23 15.94 -35.80
CA THR A 10 11.75 14.60 -35.52
C THR A 10 11.38 14.12 -34.11
N ILE A 11 11.48 15.00 -33.10
CA ILE A 11 11.05 14.70 -31.73
C ILE A 11 9.54 14.44 -31.69
N LEU A 12 8.74 15.26 -32.38
CA LEU A 12 7.29 15.10 -32.42
C LEU A 12 6.88 13.75 -33.03
N VAL A 13 7.53 13.34 -34.13
CA VAL A 13 7.29 12.05 -34.77
C VAL A 13 7.69 10.90 -33.85
N PHE A 14 8.82 11.00 -33.16
CA PHE A 14 9.26 9.96 -32.22
C PHE A 14 8.26 9.77 -31.06
N ILE A 15 7.77 10.86 -30.48
CA ILE A 15 6.74 10.83 -29.43
C ILE A 15 5.45 10.19 -29.97
N LEU A 16 5.02 10.56 -31.18
CA LEU A 16 3.81 10.02 -31.79
C LEU A 16 3.92 8.51 -32.05
N VAL A 17 5.07 8.06 -32.54
CA VAL A 17 5.35 6.64 -32.79
C VAL A 17 5.40 5.85 -31.48
N ASP A 18 6.10 6.34 -30.44
CA ASP A 18 6.14 5.68 -29.13
C ASP A 18 4.74 5.56 -28.52
N LEU A 19 3.92 6.62 -28.62
CA LEU A 19 2.55 6.63 -28.10
C LEU A 19 1.65 5.63 -28.86
N LEU A 20 1.78 5.55 -30.19
CA LEU A 20 1.10 4.56 -31.02
C LEU A 20 1.54 3.13 -30.66
N LEU A 21 2.84 2.91 -30.48
CA LEU A 21 3.40 1.60 -30.16
C LEU A 21 2.89 1.11 -28.81
N ARG A 22 2.90 1.98 -27.79
CA ARG A 22 2.32 1.69 -26.47
C ARG A 22 0.84 1.34 -26.57
N MET A 23 0.06 2.13 -27.31
CA MET A 23 -1.37 1.88 -27.47
C MET A 23 -1.66 0.53 -28.17
N ILE A 24 -0.89 0.17 -29.19
CA ILE A 24 -1.04 -1.12 -29.90
C ILE A 24 -0.64 -2.29 -29.00
N LEU A 25 0.49 -2.18 -28.28
CA LEU A 25 0.95 -3.22 -27.36
C LEU A 25 -0.06 -3.46 -26.22
N GLU A 26 -0.63 -2.39 -25.66
CA GLU A 26 -1.65 -2.48 -24.62
C GLU A 26 -2.92 -3.15 -25.13
N ARG A 27 -3.40 -2.78 -26.32
CA ARG A 27 -4.57 -3.44 -26.95
C ARG A 27 -4.33 -4.92 -27.20
N HIS A 28 -3.15 -5.28 -27.69
CA HIS A 28 -2.82 -6.68 -27.99
C HIS A 28 -2.75 -7.52 -26.70
N ARG A 29 -2.10 -7.02 -25.65
CA ARG A 29 -2.08 -7.68 -24.33
C ARG A 29 -3.49 -7.81 -23.73
N ALA A 30 -4.30 -6.76 -23.78
CA ALA A 30 -5.67 -6.79 -23.27
C ALA A 30 -6.54 -7.84 -23.98
N THR A 31 -6.37 -7.99 -25.30
CA THR A 31 -7.10 -8.97 -26.09
C THR A 31 -6.68 -10.40 -25.74
N GLN A 32 -5.39 -10.66 -25.55
CA GLN A 32 -4.90 -11.99 -25.16
C GLN A 32 -5.37 -12.37 -23.75
N ILE A 33 -5.24 -11.46 -22.78
CA ILE A 33 -5.72 -11.67 -21.41
C ILE A 33 -7.23 -11.97 -21.41
N ARG A 34 -8.02 -11.27 -22.22
CA ARG A 34 -9.46 -11.52 -22.33
C ARG A 34 -9.75 -12.92 -22.87
N LYS A 35 -9.02 -13.37 -23.90
CA LYS A 35 -9.15 -14.73 -24.46
C LYS A 35 -8.78 -15.80 -23.43
N GLU A 36 -7.68 -15.62 -22.71
CA GLU A 36 -7.27 -16.55 -21.64
C GLU A 36 -8.35 -16.69 -20.56
N ARG A 37 -8.95 -15.57 -20.15
CA ARG A 37 -10.06 -15.56 -19.17
C ARG A 37 -11.31 -16.24 -19.72
N GLU A 38 -11.65 -16.02 -20.98
CA GLU A 38 -12.77 -16.67 -21.65
C GLU A 38 -12.54 -18.19 -21.76
N HIS A 39 -11.32 -18.61 -22.07
CA HIS A 39 -10.93 -20.03 -22.02
C HIS A 39 -11.05 -20.62 -20.62
N ALA A 40 -10.58 -19.92 -19.58
CA ALA A 40 -10.71 -20.36 -18.20
C ALA A 40 -12.18 -20.47 -17.75
N LEU A 41 -13.02 -19.52 -18.15
CA LEU A 41 -14.47 -19.57 -17.92
C LEU A 41 -15.09 -20.83 -18.55
N HIS A 42 -14.78 -21.11 -19.81
CA HIS A 42 -15.29 -22.30 -20.49
C HIS A 42 -14.73 -23.62 -19.96
N ALA A 43 -13.45 -23.65 -19.56
CA ALA A 43 -12.82 -24.83 -19.00
C ALA A 43 -13.37 -25.15 -17.60
N GLY A 44 -13.48 -24.14 -16.74
CA GLY A 44 -14.00 -24.27 -15.38
C GLY A 44 -15.44 -24.80 -15.33
N LEU A 45 -16.27 -24.39 -16.28
CA LEU A 45 -17.65 -24.87 -16.45
C LEU A 45 -17.78 -26.37 -16.75
N ARG A 46 -16.70 -27.03 -17.20
CA ARG A 46 -16.70 -28.45 -17.57
C ARG A 46 -16.08 -29.34 -16.50
N LEU A 47 -15.49 -28.77 -15.46
CA LEU A 47 -14.90 -29.53 -14.36
C LEU A 47 -16.01 -30.00 -13.41
N ASP A 48 -16.04 -31.31 -13.15
CA ASP A 48 -16.89 -31.86 -12.10
C ASP A 48 -16.21 -31.64 -10.75
N VAL A 49 -16.85 -30.84 -9.91
CA VAL A 49 -16.41 -30.48 -8.55
C VAL A 49 -17.51 -30.76 -7.52
N SER A 50 -18.45 -31.64 -7.87
CA SER A 50 -19.60 -32.01 -7.04
C SER A 50 -19.22 -32.64 -5.69
N GLU A 51 -18.03 -33.24 -5.58
CA GLU A 51 -17.47 -33.74 -4.32
C GLU A 51 -17.16 -32.62 -3.31
N GLU A 52 -16.88 -31.40 -3.78
CA GLU A 52 -16.64 -30.24 -2.91
C GLU A 52 -17.95 -29.62 -2.41
N ALA A 53 -18.90 -29.37 -3.33
CA ALA A 53 -20.28 -29.00 -3.03
C ALA A 53 -21.21 -29.32 -4.24
N PRO A 54 -22.48 -29.70 -4.02
CA PRO A 54 -23.37 -30.20 -5.07
C PRO A 54 -23.59 -29.27 -6.27
N THR A 55 -23.70 -27.96 -6.04
CA THR A 55 -24.02 -26.99 -7.09
C THR A 55 -22.81 -26.12 -7.48
N LEU A 56 -21.64 -26.46 -6.95
CA LEU A 56 -20.42 -25.70 -7.18
C LEU A 56 -20.09 -25.64 -8.66
N LYS A 57 -19.89 -24.42 -9.15
CA LYS A 57 -19.23 -24.18 -10.42
C LYS A 57 -18.09 -23.19 -10.21
N ARG A 58 -16.92 -23.52 -10.77
CA ARG A 58 -15.66 -22.80 -10.53
C ARG A 58 -15.09 -22.21 -11.80
N VAL A 59 -14.55 -21.00 -11.67
CA VAL A 59 -13.69 -20.38 -12.67
C VAL A 59 -12.41 -19.92 -11.97
N GLU A 60 -11.33 -20.67 -12.19
CA GLU A 60 -10.02 -20.38 -11.59
C GLU A 60 -9.10 -19.73 -12.63
N LEU A 61 -8.56 -18.57 -12.30
CA LEU A 61 -7.54 -17.87 -13.09
C LEU A 61 -6.16 -18.08 -12.44
N ALA A 62 -5.09 -18.04 -13.26
CA ALA A 62 -3.72 -18.24 -12.78
C ALA A 62 -3.18 -17.06 -11.93
N ASP A 63 -3.58 -15.83 -12.25
CA ASP A 63 -3.20 -14.60 -11.52
C ASP A 63 -4.44 -13.71 -11.30
N PRO A 64 -5.35 -14.12 -10.39
CA PRO A 64 -6.58 -13.37 -10.14
C PRO A 64 -6.31 -12.14 -9.28
N LYS A 65 -7.04 -11.05 -9.55
CA LYS A 65 -7.01 -9.86 -8.69
C LYS A 65 -7.58 -10.12 -7.28
N ALA A 66 -8.49 -11.08 -7.17
CA ALA A 66 -9.11 -11.55 -5.93
C ALA A 66 -9.84 -12.89 -6.17
N ARG A 67 -10.10 -13.63 -5.10
CA ARG A 67 -10.93 -14.84 -5.09
C ARG A 67 -12.30 -14.53 -4.50
N ILE A 68 -13.36 -14.81 -5.26
CA ILE A 68 -14.74 -14.46 -4.91
C ILE A 68 -15.58 -15.73 -4.80
N LEU A 69 -16.43 -15.81 -3.79
CA LEU A 69 -17.50 -16.80 -3.69
C LEU A 69 -18.83 -16.08 -3.86
N ALA A 70 -19.73 -16.58 -4.69
CA ALA A 70 -21.09 -16.04 -4.80
C ALA A 70 -22.14 -17.13 -4.53
N VAL A 71 -23.19 -16.77 -3.80
CA VAL A 71 -24.33 -17.64 -3.53
C VAL A 71 -25.64 -16.94 -3.88
N ASP A 72 -26.48 -17.63 -4.63
CA ASP A 72 -27.76 -17.15 -5.13
C ASP A 72 -28.59 -18.37 -5.57
N ASP A 73 -29.87 -18.44 -5.22
CA ASP A 73 -30.74 -19.56 -5.62
C ASP A 73 -31.22 -19.46 -7.07
N GLU A 74 -30.88 -18.37 -7.78
CA GLU A 74 -31.14 -18.19 -9.20
C GLU A 74 -29.88 -18.47 -10.05
N PRO A 75 -29.80 -19.63 -10.77
CA PRO A 75 -28.61 -19.98 -11.55
C PRO A 75 -28.24 -18.97 -12.62
N VAL A 76 -29.22 -18.24 -13.15
CA VAL A 76 -29.01 -17.19 -14.17
C VAL A 76 -28.19 -16.02 -13.61
N ILE A 77 -28.40 -15.65 -12.34
CA ILE A 77 -27.63 -14.60 -11.68
C ILE A 77 -26.19 -15.08 -11.48
N LEU A 78 -25.99 -16.32 -11.03
CA LEU A 78 -24.66 -16.92 -10.88
C LEU A 78 -23.89 -17.02 -12.20
N ASP A 79 -24.56 -17.37 -13.29
CA ASP A 79 -23.97 -17.40 -14.64
C ASP A 79 -23.49 -16.01 -15.08
N SER A 80 -24.30 -14.98 -14.80
CA SER A 80 -23.97 -13.59 -15.07
C SER A 80 -22.77 -13.12 -14.26
N LEU A 81 -22.78 -13.34 -12.93
CA LEU A 81 -21.68 -13.00 -12.02
C LEU A 81 -20.37 -13.64 -12.45
N ARG A 82 -20.40 -14.93 -12.83
CA ARG A 82 -19.20 -15.64 -13.30
C ARG A 82 -18.63 -15.03 -14.55
N ARG A 83 -19.47 -14.73 -15.53
CA ARG A 83 -19.03 -14.10 -16.78
C ARG A 83 -18.38 -12.75 -16.51
N MET A 84 -19.07 -11.86 -15.79
CA MET A 84 -18.58 -10.50 -15.53
C MET A 84 -17.28 -10.50 -14.70
N LEU A 85 -17.23 -11.30 -13.63
CA LEU A 85 -16.08 -11.32 -12.72
C LEU A 85 -14.87 -12.05 -13.34
N ALA A 86 -15.08 -13.16 -14.05
CA ALA A 86 -13.99 -13.85 -14.74
C ALA A 86 -13.35 -12.96 -15.82
N LEU A 87 -14.17 -12.29 -16.64
CA LEU A 87 -13.68 -11.34 -17.65
C LEU A 87 -12.99 -10.12 -17.00
N GLY A 88 -13.49 -9.67 -15.84
CA GLY A 88 -12.86 -8.65 -15.00
C GLY A 88 -11.49 -9.02 -14.40
N GLY A 89 -11.15 -10.32 -14.41
CA GLY A 89 -9.88 -10.85 -13.90
C GLY A 89 -9.92 -11.36 -12.47
N TYR A 90 -11.08 -11.82 -12.01
CA TYR A 90 -11.27 -12.43 -10.70
C TYR A 90 -11.50 -13.94 -10.84
N SER A 91 -10.99 -14.73 -9.90
CA SER A 91 -11.41 -16.12 -9.76
C SER A 91 -12.73 -16.15 -9.01
N ILE A 92 -13.65 -17.00 -9.42
CA ILE A 92 -14.99 -17.06 -8.84
C ILE A 92 -15.50 -18.49 -8.70
N ASP A 93 -15.97 -18.80 -7.50
CA ASP A 93 -16.78 -19.97 -7.19
C ASP A 93 -18.24 -19.53 -7.01
N THR A 94 -19.18 -20.31 -7.53
CA THR A 94 -20.62 -20.09 -7.32
C THR A 94 -21.32 -21.33 -6.82
N VAL A 95 -22.26 -21.15 -5.90
CA VAL A 95 -23.14 -22.19 -5.36
C VAL A 95 -24.57 -21.67 -5.27
N GLU A 96 -25.55 -22.57 -5.30
CA GLU A 96 -26.98 -22.25 -5.32
C GLU A 96 -27.63 -22.30 -3.92
N SER A 97 -26.85 -22.61 -2.87
CA SER A 97 -27.38 -22.80 -1.52
C SER A 97 -26.45 -22.26 -0.43
N GLY A 98 -27.02 -21.51 0.54
CA GLY A 98 -26.29 -20.94 1.67
C GLY A 98 -25.43 -21.94 2.46
N PRO A 99 -25.90 -23.16 2.80
CA PRO A 99 -25.09 -24.17 3.49
C PRO A 99 -23.80 -24.58 2.76
N GLU A 100 -23.79 -24.54 1.42
CA GLU A 100 -22.60 -24.89 0.62
C GLU A 100 -21.46 -23.89 0.84
N VAL A 101 -21.80 -22.61 1.10
CA VAL A 101 -20.83 -21.56 1.43
C VAL A 101 -19.97 -21.97 2.63
N LEU A 102 -20.58 -22.54 3.67
CA LEU A 102 -19.88 -22.92 4.91
C LEU A 102 -18.85 -24.01 4.66
N GLY A 103 -19.18 -24.97 3.79
CA GLY A 103 -18.25 -26.02 3.38
C GLY A 103 -17.04 -25.45 2.63
N LEU A 104 -17.29 -24.47 1.75
CA LEU A 104 -16.27 -23.86 0.91
C LEU A 104 -15.33 -22.93 1.68
N ILE A 105 -15.85 -22.02 2.52
CA ILE A 105 -15.01 -21.07 3.27
C ILE A 105 -14.09 -21.74 4.31
N ARG A 106 -14.38 -23.00 4.66
CA ARG A 106 -13.53 -23.82 5.55
C ARG A 106 -12.41 -24.54 4.79
N LYS A 107 -12.64 -24.85 3.51
CA LYS A 107 -11.70 -25.62 2.67
C LYS A 107 -10.81 -24.72 1.79
N ARG A 108 -11.27 -23.52 1.47
CA ARG A 108 -10.59 -22.58 0.57
C ARG A 108 -10.60 -21.16 1.13
N ASP A 109 -9.70 -20.35 0.60
CA ASP A 109 -9.60 -18.93 0.90
C ASP A 109 -10.36 -18.09 -0.14
N TYR A 110 -11.08 -17.09 0.37
CA TYR A 110 -11.79 -16.10 -0.41
C TYR A 110 -11.50 -14.71 0.14
N ASP A 111 -11.47 -13.72 -0.74
CA ASP A 111 -11.39 -12.31 -0.34
C ASP A 111 -12.79 -11.75 -0.08
N PHE A 112 -13.75 -12.18 -0.90
CA PHE A 112 -15.12 -11.69 -0.91
C PHE A 112 -16.14 -12.82 -1.01
N VAL A 113 -17.27 -12.66 -0.31
CA VAL A 113 -18.50 -13.41 -0.51
C VAL A 113 -19.59 -12.46 -0.99
N PHE A 114 -20.21 -12.78 -2.13
CA PHE A 114 -21.50 -12.24 -2.52
C PHE A 114 -22.60 -13.21 -2.09
N THR A 115 -23.66 -12.70 -1.47
CA THR A 115 -24.82 -13.51 -1.09
C THR A 115 -26.11 -12.82 -1.50
N ASP A 116 -27.06 -13.58 -2.06
CA ASP A 116 -28.43 -13.10 -2.13
C ASP A 116 -29.01 -12.94 -0.73
N LEU A 117 -29.93 -11.98 -0.55
CA LEU A 117 -30.57 -11.73 0.75
C LEU A 117 -31.62 -12.79 1.11
N LYS A 118 -32.36 -13.29 0.12
CA LYS A 118 -33.54 -14.14 0.30
C LYS A 118 -33.36 -15.45 -0.46
N MET A 119 -32.80 -16.43 0.24
CA MET A 119 -32.60 -17.78 -0.29
C MET A 119 -33.29 -18.82 0.61
N PRO A 120 -33.72 -19.97 0.06
CA PRO A 120 -34.22 -21.09 0.84
C PRO A 120 -33.15 -21.67 1.78
N VAL A 121 -33.61 -22.31 2.86
CA VAL A 121 -32.80 -23.05 3.85
C VAL A 121 -31.90 -22.17 4.72
N MET A 122 -31.11 -21.29 4.12
CA MET A 122 -30.22 -20.36 4.81
C MET A 122 -30.15 -19.05 4.03
N ASP A 123 -30.57 -17.96 4.67
CA ASP A 123 -30.66 -16.66 4.01
C ASP A 123 -29.33 -15.89 4.01
N GLY A 124 -29.27 -14.77 3.28
CA GLY A 124 -28.04 -13.98 3.17
C GLY A 124 -27.58 -13.34 4.47
N VAL A 125 -28.50 -13.08 5.40
CA VAL A 125 -28.18 -12.57 6.73
C VAL A 125 -27.48 -13.65 7.56
N GLU A 126 -27.99 -14.88 7.53
CA GLU A 126 -27.37 -16.02 8.18
C GLU A 126 -26.01 -16.35 7.58
N VAL A 127 -25.86 -16.26 6.25
CA VAL A 127 -24.56 -16.43 5.57
C VAL A 127 -23.58 -15.37 6.07
N THR A 128 -23.98 -14.10 6.08
CA THR A 128 -23.17 -12.98 6.54
C THR A 128 -22.68 -13.18 7.98
N LYS A 129 -23.59 -13.48 8.91
CA LYS A 129 -23.26 -13.73 10.33
C LYS A 129 -22.28 -14.90 10.47
N THR A 130 -22.52 -15.97 9.73
CA THR A 130 -21.72 -17.20 9.81
C THR A 130 -20.32 -16.99 9.26
N VAL A 131 -20.18 -16.37 8.10
CA VAL A 131 -18.89 -16.03 7.50
C VAL A 131 -18.13 -15.10 8.43
N ARG A 132 -18.78 -14.04 8.95
CA ARG A 132 -18.16 -13.11 9.90
C ARG A 132 -17.65 -13.79 11.17
N HIS A 133 -18.36 -14.81 11.66
CA HIS A 133 -17.97 -15.56 12.84
C HIS A 133 -16.82 -16.54 12.58
N LEU A 134 -16.88 -17.30 11.48
CA LEU A 134 -15.91 -18.36 11.19
C LEU A 134 -14.64 -17.85 10.49
N ARG A 135 -14.78 -16.83 9.65
CA ARG A 135 -13.77 -16.27 8.76
C ARG A 135 -13.91 -14.74 8.70
N PRO A 136 -13.62 -14.02 9.81
CA PRO A 136 -13.73 -12.57 9.88
C PRO A 136 -12.80 -11.84 8.89
N ASP A 137 -11.81 -12.56 8.38
CA ASP A 137 -10.91 -12.13 7.32
C ASP A 137 -11.59 -12.06 5.95
N ILE A 138 -12.80 -12.60 5.75
CA ILE A 138 -13.52 -12.56 4.47
C ILE A 138 -14.58 -11.45 4.52
N ASP A 139 -14.62 -10.61 3.49
CA ASP A 139 -15.63 -9.56 3.37
C ASP A 139 -16.91 -10.08 2.73
N VAL A 140 -18.07 -9.72 3.28
CA VAL A 140 -19.37 -10.14 2.74
C VAL A 140 -20.11 -8.93 2.18
N ALA A 141 -20.60 -9.06 0.95
CA ALA A 141 -21.47 -8.09 0.30
C ALA A 141 -22.79 -8.77 -0.09
N VAL A 142 -23.89 -8.08 0.13
CA VAL A 142 -25.22 -8.61 -0.17
C VAL A 142 -25.68 -8.12 -1.54
N ILE A 143 -26.19 -9.01 -2.38
CA ILE A 143 -26.81 -8.67 -3.66
C ILE A 143 -28.31 -8.93 -3.53
N THR A 144 -29.20 -8.00 -3.86
CA THR A 144 -30.64 -8.24 -3.66
C THR A 144 -31.51 -7.44 -4.63
N GLY A 145 -32.60 -8.06 -5.12
CA GLY A 145 -33.66 -7.35 -5.84
C GLY A 145 -34.69 -6.68 -4.93
N TYR A 146 -34.55 -6.83 -3.61
CA TYR A 146 -35.43 -6.29 -2.58
C TYR A 146 -34.71 -5.26 -1.71
N ALA A 147 -33.97 -4.34 -2.32
CA ALA A 147 -33.27 -3.30 -1.58
C ALA A 147 -34.27 -2.31 -0.98
N THR A 148 -34.38 -2.29 0.35
CA THR A 148 -35.06 -1.22 1.10
C THR A 148 -34.07 -0.58 2.07
N ILE A 149 -34.39 0.62 2.55
CA ILE A 149 -33.55 1.30 3.54
C ILE A 149 -33.43 0.45 4.82
N GLU A 150 -34.52 -0.21 5.24
CA GLU A 150 -34.51 -1.06 6.43
C GLU A 150 -33.59 -2.27 6.26
N THR A 151 -33.70 -2.97 5.12
CA THR A 151 -32.89 -4.16 4.85
C THR A 151 -31.41 -3.80 4.71
N ALA A 152 -31.08 -2.69 4.04
CA ALA A 152 -29.72 -2.18 3.93
C ALA A 152 -29.08 -1.92 5.31
N VAL A 153 -29.81 -1.24 6.20
CA VAL A 153 -29.36 -0.98 7.58
C VAL A 153 -29.19 -2.27 8.37
N GLU A 154 -30.08 -3.24 8.19
CA GLU A 154 -29.99 -4.55 8.85
C GLU A 154 -28.75 -5.33 8.42
N THR A 155 -28.48 -5.42 7.12
CA THR A 155 -27.31 -6.13 6.59
C THR A 155 -25.98 -5.55 7.08
N VAL A 156 -25.86 -4.23 7.15
CA VAL A 156 -24.66 -3.58 7.71
C VAL A 156 -24.53 -3.90 9.20
N ARG A 157 -25.63 -3.92 9.97
CA ARG A 157 -25.61 -4.31 11.39
C ARG A 157 -25.13 -5.73 11.62
N PHE A 158 -25.38 -6.64 10.68
CA PHE A 158 -24.95 -8.03 10.77
C PHE A 158 -23.53 -8.28 10.26
N GLY A 159 -22.82 -7.23 9.86
CA GLY A 159 -21.41 -7.30 9.47
C GLY A 159 -21.18 -7.45 7.97
N ALA A 160 -22.20 -7.24 7.13
CA ALA A 160 -21.97 -7.02 5.71
C ALA A 160 -21.21 -5.71 5.51
N MET A 161 -20.26 -5.71 4.60
CA MET A 161 -19.49 -4.53 4.24
C MET A 161 -20.35 -3.51 3.48
N ASP A 162 -21.21 -3.99 2.57
CA ASP A 162 -22.04 -3.17 1.70
C ASP A 162 -23.11 -4.03 1.00
N TYR A 163 -23.98 -3.40 0.20
CA TYR A 163 -24.96 -4.12 -0.63
C TYR A 163 -25.00 -3.60 -2.08
N ILE A 164 -25.51 -4.44 -2.98
CA ILE A 164 -25.75 -4.15 -4.41
C ILE A 164 -27.21 -4.46 -4.72
N GLU A 165 -27.92 -3.51 -5.32
CA GLU A 165 -29.29 -3.70 -5.78
C GLU A 165 -29.32 -4.38 -7.17
N LYS A 166 -30.18 -5.38 -7.34
CA LYS A 166 -30.49 -5.97 -8.64
C LYS A 166 -31.60 -5.15 -9.31
N PRO A 167 -31.54 -4.89 -10.62
CA PRO A 167 -30.51 -5.32 -11.58
C PRO A 167 -29.27 -4.40 -11.56
N PHE A 168 -28.11 -4.97 -11.87
CA PHE A 168 -26.84 -4.24 -12.00
C PHE A 168 -26.14 -4.55 -13.33
N THR A 169 -25.33 -3.60 -13.78
CA THR A 169 -24.49 -3.72 -14.98
C THR A 169 -23.11 -4.30 -14.65
N GLU A 170 -22.38 -4.74 -15.69
CA GLU A 170 -20.99 -5.22 -15.54
C GLU A 170 -20.09 -4.13 -14.94
N ASP A 171 -20.22 -2.89 -15.41
CA ASP A 171 -19.40 -1.77 -14.93
C ASP A 171 -19.68 -1.45 -13.45
N GLU A 172 -20.95 -1.50 -13.02
CA GLU A 172 -21.34 -1.28 -11.62
C GLU A 172 -20.77 -2.36 -10.70
N LEU A 173 -20.89 -3.63 -11.08
CA LEU A 173 -20.34 -4.74 -10.30
C LEU A 173 -18.81 -4.66 -10.21
N LEU A 174 -18.12 -4.40 -11.32
CA LEU A 174 -16.66 -4.31 -11.34
C LEU A 174 -16.16 -3.08 -10.55
N ALA A 175 -16.86 -1.96 -10.61
CA ALA A 175 -16.57 -0.77 -9.83
C ALA A 175 -16.78 -1.03 -8.32
N PHE A 176 -17.86 -1.73 -7.97
CA PHE A 176 -18.11 -2.16 -6.60
C PHE A 176 -16.98 -3.04 -6.07
N VAL A 177 -16.64 -4.13 -6.78
CA VAL A 177 -15.58 -5.07 -6.37
C VAL A 177 -14.23 -4.36 -6.24
N LYS A 178 -13.91 -3.45 -7.16
CA LYS A 178 -12.68 -2.66 -7.08
C LYS A 178 -12.65 -1.80 -5.81
N THR A 179 -13.75 -1.10 -5.51
CA THR A 179 -13.87 -0.26 -4.32
C THR A 179 -13.81 -1.09 -3.05
N ALA A 180 -14.48 -2.23 -3.04
CA ALA A 180 -14.47 -3.20 -1.96
C ALA A 180 -13.06 -3.71 -1.66
N LEU A 181 -12.29 -4.11 -2.70
CA LEU A 181 -10.91 -4.53 -2.56
C LEU A 181 -9.98 -3.44 -1.99
N ILE A 182 -10.22 -2.18 -2.38
CA ILE A 182 -9.49 -1.05 -1.79
C ILE A 182 -9.83 -0.92 -0.30
N LYS A 183 -11.12 -0.90 0.07
CA LYS A 183 -11.56 -0.84 1.48
C LYS A 183 -10.99 -2.02 2.30
N ARG A 184 -11.01 -3.23 1.73
CA ARG A 184 -10.44 -4.44 2.34
C ARG A 184 -8.96 -4.29 2.58
N ARG A 185 -8.20 -3.88 1.56
CA ARG A 185 -6.77 -3.67 1.68
C ARG A 185 -6.47 -2.62 2.74
N ASP A 186 -7.17 -1.49 2.72
CA ASP A 186 -7.01 -0.43 3.72
C ASP A 186 -7.32 -0.95 5.14
N ARG A 187 -8.36 -1.77 5.33
CA ARG A 187 -8.66 -2.40 6.63
C ARG A 187 -7.57 -3.37 7.08
N LEU A 188 -7.15 -4.28 6.20
CA LEU A 188 -6.08 -5.24 6.51
C LEU A 188 -4.75 -4.52 6.80
N GLU A 189 -4.49 -3.41 6.10
CA GLU A 189 -3.35 -2.54 6.33
C GLU A 189 -3.44 -1.80 7.67
N LYS A 190 -4.62 -1.33 8.06
CA LYS A 190 -4.90 -0.72 9.37
C LYS A 190 -4.76 -1.70 10.54
N GLU A 191 -5.24 -2.92 10.35
CA GLU A 191 -5.17 -4.01 11.34
C GLU A 191 -3.76 -4.61 11.45
N ALA A 192 -2.94 -4.48 10.40
CA ALA A 192 -1.53 -4.83 10.42
C ALA A 192 -0.77 -3.88 11.36
N ARG A 193 -0.50 -4.34 12.58
CA ARG A 193 0.42 -3.65 13.51
C ARG A 193 1.70 -3.29 12.77
N HIS A 194 2.15 -2.04 12.90
CA HIS A 194 3.39 -1.58 12.29
C HIS A 194 4.51 -2.58 12.56
N THR A 195 4.92 -3.30 11.54
CA THR A 195 5.83 -4.45 11.70
C THR A 195 7.19 -4.05 11.17
N ILE A 196 8.22 -4.26 11.97
CA ILE A 196 9.58 -3.90 11.59
C ILE A 196 10.21 -5.10 10.88
N ARG A 197 10.57 -4.93 9.62
CA ARG A 197 11.15 -5.97 8.79
C ARG A 197 12.65 -5.75 8.61
N LEU A 198 13.45 -6.70 9.07
CA LEU A 198 14.88 -6.72 8.77
C LEU A 198 15.11 -7.08 7.29
N VAL A 199 15.75 -6.17 6.55
CA VAL A 199 16.08 -6.34 5.13
C VAL A 199 17.55 -6.71 5.00
N ARG A 200 17.82 -7.87 4.38
CA ARG A 200 19.18 -8.27 3.98
C ARG A 200 19.42 -7.88 2.51
N PRO A 201 20.68 -7.65 2.09
CA PRO A 201 21.00 -7.43 0.67
C PRO A 201 20.39 -8.54 -0.21
N GLY A 202 19.75 -8.14 -1.32
CA GLY A 202 19.08 -9.08 -2.25
C GLY A 202 17.65 -9.52 -1.86
N ILE A 203 17.13 -9.15 -0.69
CA ILE A 203 15.72 -9.40 -0.33
C ILE A 203 14.84 -8.26 -0.83
N ARG A 204 13.70 -8.60 -1.45
CA ARG A 204 12.69 -7.62 -1.85
C ARG A 204 12.14 -6.88 -0.63
N GLN A 205 12.36 -5.56 -0.59
CA GLN A 205 11.89 -4.68 0.46
C GLN A 205 10.36 -4.55 0.42
N SER A 206 9.75 -4.33 1.58
CA SER A 206 8.31 -4.12 1.64
C SER A 206 7.96 -2.74 1.09
N LYS A 207 6.98 -2.72 0.18
CA LYS A 207 6.37 -1.48 -0.31
C LYS A 207 5.25 -0.97 0.61
N SER A 208 4.85 -1.75 1.62
CA SER A 208 3.82 -1.34 2.57
C SER A 208 4.25 -0.10 3.35
N ARG A 209 3.35 0.88 3.46
CA ARG A 209 3.57 2.08 4.29
C ARG A 209 3.61 1.74 5.79
N PHE A 210 3.07 0.59 6.17
CA PHE A 210 2.92 0.14 7.57
C PHE A 210 4.03 -0.83 8.02
N GLU A 211 4.84 -1.37 7.09
CA GLU A 211 5.99 -2.22 7.45
C GLU A 211 7.31 -1.46 7.37
N LEU A 212 7.91 -1.06 8.49
CA LEU A 212 9.18 -0.34 8.45
C LEU A 212 10.35 -1.27 8.08
N ASN A 213 11.06 -0.95 7.00
CA ASN A 213 12.23 -1.70 6.58
C ASN A 213 13.47 -1.23 7.35
N VAL A 214 14.21 -2.16 7.96
CA VAL A 214 15.45 -1.86 8.67
C VAL A 214 16.59 -2.70 8.07
N PRO A 215 17.70 -2.09 7.62
CA PRO A 215 18.80 -2.82 7.00
C PRO A 215 19.54 -3.67 8.04
N ALA A 216 19.65 -4.97 7.77
CA ALA A 216 20.40 -5.88 8.62
C ALA A 216 21.89 -5.51 8.64
N GLY A 217 22.47 -5.41 9.84
CA GLY A 217 23.88 -5.07 10.03
C GLY A 217 24.23 -3.60 9.85
N ALA A 218 23.25 -2.71 9.72
CA ALA A 218 23.47 -1.27 9.81
C ALA A 218 23.30 -0.77 11.25
N PHE A 219 23.98 0.34 11.55
CA PHE A 219 23.73 1.13 12.74
C PHE A 219 22.68 2.20 12.43
N VAL A 220 21.75 2.43 13.34
CA VAL A 220 20.70 3.44 13.19
C VAL A 220 20.88 4.50 14.26
N SER A 221 20.90 5.75 13.81
CA SER A 221 20.90 6.94 14.64
C SER A 221 19.47 7.31 15.04
N PRO A 222 19.23 7.72 16.30
CA PRO A 222 17.94 8.28 16.70
C PRO A 222 17.50 9.51 15.89
N GLN A 223 18.43 10.15 15.17
CA GLN A 223 18.14 11.26 14.26
C GLN A 223 17.88 10.80 12.81
N HIS A 224 17.33 9.60 12.64
CA HIS A 224 16.83 9.05 11.36
C HIS A 224 17.86 8.83 10.24
N ALA A 225 19.13 8.63 10.62
CA ALA A 225 20.19 8.24 9.70
C ALA A 225 20.58 6.78 9.94
N TRP A 226 20.69 5.98 8.88
CA TRP A 226 21.35 4.68 8.95
C TRP A 226 22.80 4.81 8.49
N MET A 227 23.68 3.97 9.03
CA MET A 227 25.06 3.88 8.57
C MET A 227 25.58 2.45 8.48
N ARG A 228 26.48 2.21 7.53
CA ARG A 228 27.16 0.93 7.33
C ARG A 228 28.66 1.14 7.17
N ILE A 229 29.42 0.40 7.97
CA ILE A 229 30.88 0.39 7.91
C ILE A 229 31.31 -0.48 6.71
N GLU A 230 32.15 0.06 5.85
CA GLU A 230 32.77 -0.65 4.72
C GLU A 230 34.05 -1.37 5.16
N LEU A 231 34.50 -2.34 4.35
CA LEU A 231 35.76 -3.06 4.62
C LEU A 231 36.99 -2.13 4.65
N THR A 232 36.89 -0.97 4.00
CA THR A 232 37.93 0.07 3.99
C THR A 232 37.99 0.88 5.29
N GLY A 233 37.02 0.72 6.20
CA GLY A 233 36.86 1.56 7.38
C GLY A 233 36.03 2.83 7.14
N ALA A 234 35.75 3.16 5.88
CA ALA A 234 34.82 4.24 5.54
C ALA A 234 33.38 3.88 5.96
N VAL A 235 32.55 4.90 6.17
CA VAL A 235 31.17 4.74 6.62
C VAL A 235 30.23 5.32 5.58
N ARG A 236 29.34 4.49 5.04
CA ARG A 236 28.20 4.96 4.23
C ARG A 236 27.06 5.37 5.13
N ILE A 237 26.44 6.50 4.84
CA ILE A 237 25.32 7.06 5.60
C ILE A 237 24.17 7.33 4.64
N GLY A 238 22.94 7.05 5.08
CA GLY A 238 21.74 7.35 4.33
C GLY A 238 20.54 7.63 5.22
N LEU A 239 19.42 7.96 4.59
CA LEU A 239 18.16 8.24 5.28
C LEU A 239 17.41 6.96 5.62
N ASP A 240 16.82 6.88 6.81
CA ASP A 240 16.00 5.74 7.20
C ASP A 240 14.66 5.62 6.44
N ASP A 241 14.05 4.44 6.53
CA ASP A 241 12.78 4.16 5.84
C ASP A 241 11.59 4.89 6.47
N LEU A 242 11.70 5.36 7.71
CA LEU A 242 10.62 6.04 8.42
C LEU A 242 10.41 7.43 7.82
N VAL A 243 11.47 8.24 7.77
CA VAL A 243 11.41 9.59 7.19
C VAL A 243 11.01 9.52 5.72
N ARG A 244 11.57 8.57 4.97
CA ARG A 244 11.20 8.35 3.57
C ARG A 244 9.71 8.09 3.36
N LYS A 245 9.09 7.26 4.20
CA LYS A 245 7.66 6.90 4.08
C LYS A 245 6.71 8.01 4.51
N VAL A 246 7.18 8.87 5.40
CA VAL A 246 6.48 10.10 5.76
C VAL A 246 6.51 11.06 4.57
N PHE A 247 7.69 11.34 4.03
CA PHE A 247 7.89 12.26 2.91
C PHE A 247 7.91 11.50 1.59
N ALA A 248 6.76 10.94 1.21
CA ALA A 248 6.62 10.07 0.04
C ALA A 248 7.13 10.68 -1.28
N ASN A 249 7.06 12.01 -1.40
CA ASN A 249 7.63 12.77 -2.51
C ASN A 249 8.64 13.74 -1.89
N ILE A 250 9.92 13.60 -2.21
CA ILE A 250 10.96 14.55 -1.79
C ILE A 250 11.21 15.48 -2.97
N ASP A 251 11.15 16.79 -2.75
CA ASP A 251 11.29 17.76 -3.85
C ASP A 251 12.76 18.05 -4.16
N GLN A 252 13.60 18.11 -3.12
CA GLN A 252 15.02 18.39 -3.28
C GLN A 252 15.84 17.80 -2.12
N VAL A 253 17.10 17.45 -2.40
CA VAL A 253 18.09 16.98 -1.43
C VAL A 253 19.32 17.88 -1.49
N GLU A 254 19.76 18.37 -0.33
CA GLU A 254 20.99 19.14 -0.19
C GLU A 254 22.08 18.26 0.43
N LEU A 255 23.15 18.01 -0.33
CA LEU A 255 24.26 17.13 0.07
C LEU A 255 25.49 17.95 0.49
N PRO A 256 26.36 17.39 1.35
CA PRO A 256 27.56 18.10 1.82
C PRO A 256 28.64 18.15 0.73
N ALA A 257 29.58 19.09 0.85
CA ALA A 257 30.72 19.16 -0.05
C ALA A 257 31.74 18.03 0.23
N ILE A 258 32.27 17.43 -0.82
CA ILE A 258 33.36 16.44 -0.73
C ILE A 258 34.61 17.13 -0.13
N GLY A 259 35.29 16.45 0.79
CA GLY A 259 36.45 16.95 1.52
C GLY A 259 36.11 17.80 2.76
N HIS A 260 34.83 18.10 2.99
CA HIS A 260 34.40 18.83 4.18
C HIS A 260 34.54 17.97 5.44
N LYS A 261 35.02 18.57 6.53
CA LYS A 261 35.06 17.93 7.86
C LYS A 261 33.78 18.26 8.60
N ILE A 262 33.14 17.23 9.14
CA ILE A 262 31.88 17.34 9.85
C ILE A 262 32.02 16.71 11.24
N GLY A 263 31.46 17.38 12.24
CA GLY A 263 31.31 16.87 13.60
C GLY A 263 30.04 16.05 13.75
N ARG A 264 30.06 15.11 14.69
CA ARG A 264 28.85 14.41 15.14
C ARG A 264 27.81 15.43 15.63
N GLY A 265 26.57 15.28 15.16
CA GLY A 265 25.46 16.18 15.48
C GLY A 265 25.33 17.40 14.56
N GLU A 266 26.35 17.71 13.75
CA GLU A 266 26.27 18.78 12.75
C GLU A 266 25.42 18.33 11.55
N THR A 267 24.79 19.27 10.84
CA THR A 267 23.93 18.95 9.70
C THR A 267 24.75 18.32 8.57
N LEU A 268 24.42 17.08 8.21
CA LEU A 268 25.12 16.33 7.17
C LEU A 268 24.47 16.50 5.81
N PHE A 269 23.15 16.41 5.74
CA PHE A 269 22.36 16.67 4.55
C PHE A 269 20.96 17.15 4.94
N SER A 270 20.28 17.83 4.02
CA SER A 270 18.90 18.29 4.23
C SER A 270 17.97 17.75 3.15
N ILE A 271 16.72 17.53 3.53
CA ILE A 271 15.64 17.10 2.63
C ILE A 271 14.59 18.21 2.61
N ILE A 272 14.21 18.65 1.42
CA ILE A 272 13.20 19.69 1.22
C ILE A 272 11.93 19.05 0.68
N TYR A 273 10.81 19.44 1.28
CA TYR A 273 9.47 19.01 0.91
C TYR A 273 8.48 20.16 1.08
N GLY A 274 7.94 20.67 -0.02
CA GLY A 274 7.16 21.90 -0.08
C GLY A 274 7.92 23.05 0.58
N ASP A 275 7.31 23.63 1.62
CA ASP A 275 7.88 24.73 2.41
C ASP A 275 8.71 24.26 3.63
N TYR A 276 8.99 22.95 3.74
CA TYR A 276 9.67 22.35 4.87
C TYR A 276 11.07 21.86 4.50
N ALA A 277 12.03 22.09 5.40
CA ALA A 277 13.37 21.54 5.32
C ALA A 277 13.65 20.70 6.57
N LEU A 278 13.99 19.43 6.36
CA LEU A 278 14.42 18.50 7.40
C LEU A 278 15.93 18.29 7.29
N SER A 279 16.67 18.81 8.27
CA SER A 279 18.11 18.63 8.38
C SER A 279 18.44 17.36 9.16
N ILE A 280 19.19 16.46 8.52
CA ILE A 280 19.66 15.21 9.11
C ILE A 280 21.08 15.40 9.62
N PRO A 281 21.31 15.27 10.94
CA PRO A 281 22.63 15.46 11.52
C PRO A 281 23.52 14.22 11.29
N SER A 282 24.84 14.45 11.29
CA SER A 282 25.82 13.40 11.15
C SER A 282 25.84 12.51 12.40
N PRO A 283 25.67 11.19 12.27
CA PRO A 283 25.75 10.27 13.41
C PRO A 283 27.17 10.15 13.99
N ILE A 284 28.18 10.49 13.19
CA ILE A 284 29.60 10.37 13.52
C ILE A 284 30.40 11.57 12.99
N SER A 285 31.55 11.83 13.58
CA SER A 285 32.50 12.84 13.10
C SER A 285 33.39 12.26 12.01
N GLY A 286 33.66 13.02 10.95
CA GLY A 286 34.49 12.53 9.84
C GLY A 286 34.70 13.51 8.70
N THR A 287 35.40 13.07 7.67
CA THR A 287 35.60 13.83 6.43
C THR A 287 34.76 13.22 5.31
N VAL A 288 34.04 14.04 4.56
CA VAL A 288 33.21 13.57 3.43
C VAL A 288 34.11 13.08 2.29
N LEU A 289 34.06 11.78 1.99
CA LEU A 289 34.81 11.17 0.90
C LEU A 289 34.05 11.19 -0.42
N ALA A 290 32.73 10.97 -0.36
CA ALA A 290 31.88 10.92 -1.54
C ALA A 290 30.43 11.27 -1.17
N VAL A 291 29.68 11.74 -2.16
CA VAL A 291 28.24 11.96 -2.07
C VAL A 291 27.56 11.29 -3.26
N ASN A 292 26.30 10.89 -3.08
CA ASN A 292 25.51 10.36 -4.17
C ASN A 292 24.81 11.51 -4.92
N SER A 293 25.50 12.09 -5.88
CA SER A 293 25.01 13.25 -6.64
C SER A 293 23.71 12.97 -7.40
N GLU A 294 23.43 11.71 -7.72
CA GLU A 294 22.18 11.32 -8.40
C GLU A 294 20.93 11.73 -7.60
N HIS A 295 21.01 11.82 -6.26
CA HIS A 295 19.86 12.23 -5.44
C HIS A 295 19.61 13.73 -5.44
N ALA A 296 20.58 14.55 -5.81
CA ALA A 296 20.36 15.98 -6.01
C ALA A 296 19.54 16.24 -7.28
N ASP A 297 19.78 15.46 -8.33
CA ASP A 297 19.10 15.58 -9.62
C ASP A 297 17.81 14.74 -9.70
N HIS A 298 17.78 13.61 -9.01
CA HIS A 298 16.70 12.62 -9.00
C HIS A 298 16.29 12.24 -7.56
N PRO A 299 15.67 13.15 -6.79
CA PRO A 299 15.23 12.87 -5.43
C PRO A 299 14.21 11.73 -5.35
N GLU A 300 13.45 11.46 -6.42
CA GLU A 300 12.49 10.36 -6.51
C GLU A 300 13.15 8.97 -6.41
N TRP A 301 14.46 8.86 -6.68
CA TRP A 301 15.18 7.59 -6.58
C TRP A 301 15.43 7.13 -5.15
N LEU A 302 15.27 8.02 -4.16
CA LEU A 302 15.25 7.64 -2.76
C LEU A 302 14.16 6.60 -2.47
N ALA A 303 13.12 6.54 -3.30
CA ALA A 303 12.06 5.55 -3.15
C ALA A 303 12.40 4.15 -3.68
N ILE A 304 13.43 4.00 -4.54
CA ILE A 304 13.62 2.83 -5.41
C ILE A 304 14.38 1.69 -4.72
N LYS A 305 15.37 1.96 -3.84
CA LYS A 305 16.01 0.97 -2.93
C LYS A 305 16.77 1.65 -1.76
N PRO A 306 16.10 2.03 -0.65
CA PRO A 306 16.64 2.91 0.40
C PRO A 306 18.00 2.52 1.01
N PHE A 307 18.32 1.22 1.07
CA PHE A 307 19.50 0.73 1.79
C PHE A 307 20.62 0.16 0.90
N GLU A 308 20.34 -0.06 -0.38
CA GLU A 308 21.35 -0.55 -1.33
C GLU A 308 21.86 0.60 -2.20
N LEU A 309 20.94 1.38 -2.77
CA LEU A 309 21.25 2.41 -3.75
C LEU A 309 21.07 3.82 -3.20
N SER A 310 20.25 4.00 -2.15
CA SER A 310 19.93 5.34 -1.62
C SER A 310 20.83 5.83 -0.48
N TRP A 311 22.13 5.55 -0.55
CA TRP A 311 23.09 6.18 0.35
C TRP A 311 23.27 7.66 -0.03
N MET A 312 23.47 8.53 0.95
CA MET A 312 23.60 9.98 0.73
C MET A 312 25.06 10.39 0.63
N CYS A 313 25.88 9.91 1.57
CA CYS A 313 27.29 10.26 1.66
C CYS A 313 28.13 9.12 2.24
N ARG A 314 29.44 9.18 1.97
CA ARG A 314 30.46 8.32 2.56
C ARG A 314 31.43 9.18 3.34
N LEU A 315 31.66 8.84 4.60
CA LEU A 315 32.60 9.52 5.49
C LEU A 315 33.83 8.65 5.77
N GLU A 316 34.98 9.30 5.92
CA GLU A 316 36.13 8.77 6.64
C GLU A 316 35.99 9.16 8.12
N PRO A 317 35.74 8.21 9.02
CA PRO A 317 35.45 8.53 10.42
C PRO A 317 36.70 8.99 11.17
N SER A 318 36.53 10.01 12.02
CA SER A 318 37.62 10.53 12.89
C SER A 318 37.72 9.80 14.22
N ASN A 319 36.59 9.35 14.79
CA ASN A 319 36.52 8.68 16.09
C ASN A 319 35.42 7.61 16.14
N LEU A 320 35.53 6.62 15.24
CA LEU A 320 34.47 5.63 15.04
C LEU A 320 34.17 4.82 16.31
N ALA A 321 35.20 4.34 17.01
CA ALA A 321 35.03 3.38 18.11
C ALA A 321 34.22 3.95 19.27
N GLU A 322 34.47 5.20 19.66
CA GLU A 322 33.75 5.84 20.76
C GLU A 322 32.32 6.23 20.36
N GLU A 323 32.14 6.71 19.13
CA GLU A 323 30.85 7.23 18.66
C GLU A 323 29.84 6.12 18.33
N LEU A 324 30.30 4.92 17.97
CA LEU A 324 29.44 3.76 17.72
C LEU A 324 28.56 3.40 18.92
N SER A 325 29.02 3.66 20.15
CA SER A 325 28.28 3.38 21.39
C SER A 325 26.94 4.14 21.48
N GLY A 326 26.83 5.27 20.78
CA GLY A 326 25.61 6.08 20.74
C GLY A 326 24.57 5.63 19.71
N LEU A 327 24.88 4.62 18.90
CA LEU A 327 24.01 4.15 17.81
C LEU A 327 23.34 2.83 18.15
N LYS A 328 22.22 2.55 17.49
CA LYS A 328 21.42 1.34 17.68
C LYS A 328 21.78 0.28 16.64
N ILE A 329 21.92 -0.97 17.06
CA ILE A 329 22.14 -2.11 16.16
C ILE A 329 21.39 -3.36 16.65
N GLY A 330 21.01 -4.22 15.72
CA GLY A 330 20.37 -5.50 16.05
C GLY A 330 18.98 -5.33 16.70
N PRO A 331 18.65 -6.11 17.75
CA PRO A 331 17.34 -6.05 18.41
C PRO A 331 16.98 -4.67 18.98
N GLU A 332 17.98 -3.85 19.35
CA GLU A 332 17.73 -2.51 19.90
C GLU A 332 17.08 -1.58 18.88
N VAL A 333 17.40 -1.74 17.59
CA VAL A 333 16.81 -0.92 16.52
C VAL A 333 15.31 -1.18 16.42
N LEU A 334 14.89 -2.44 16.58
CA LEU A 334 13.49 -2.82 16.55
C LEU A 334 12.72 -2.17 17.71
N LYS A 335 13.28 -2.25 18.93
CA LYS A 335 12.66 -1.65 20.11
C LYS A 335 12.57 -0.12 19.98
N TRP A 336 13.63 0.51 19.48
CA TRP A 336 13.65 1.96 19.28
C TRP A 336 12.59 2.41 18.27
N TYR A 337 12.53 1.80 17.09
CA TYR A 337 11.52 2.15 16.10
C TYR A 337 10.10 1.90 16.58
N GLN A 338 9.85 0.84 17.36
CA GLN A 338 8.53 0.62 17.95
C GLN A 338 8.13 1.77 18.87
N GLN A 339 9.04 2.19 19.77
CA GLN A 339 8.80 3.32 20.67
C GLN A 339 8.60 4.63 19.90
N GLU A 340 9.37 4.82 18.83
CA GLU A 340 9.31 6.00 17.97
C GLU A 340 7.95 6.07 17.24
N LEU A 341 7.48 4.93 16.71
CA LEU A 341 6.15 4.78 16.09
C LEU A 341 5.02 5.03 17.09
N ASP A 342 5.13 4.48 18.30
CA ASP A 342 4.14 4.67 19.37
C ASP A 342 4.07 6.16 19.77
N ARG A 343 5.23 6.81 19.96
CA ARG A 343 5.34 8.24 20.27
C ARG A 343 4.68 9.11 19.20
N TYR A 344 4.94 8.83 17.92
CA TYR A 344 4.31 9.56 16.84
C TYR A 344 2.80 9.33 16.81
N GLY A 345 2.32 8.10 17.03
CA GLY A 345 0.89 7.81 17.13
C GLY A 345 0.17 8.56 18.27
N GLU A 346 0.84 8.80 19.40
CA GLU A 346 0.31 9.59 20.52
C GLU A 346 0.22 11.08 20.19
N LEU A 347 1.32 11.67 19.70
CA LEU A 347 1.39 13.07 19.27
C LEU A 347 0.35 13.39 18.20
N ALA A 348 0.15 12.44 17.31
CA ALA A 348 -0.85 12.50 16.28
C ALA A 348 -2.28 12.57 16.82
N SER A 349 -2.58 11.69 17.77
CA SER A 349 -3.90 11.60 18.38
C SER A 349 -4.21 12.88 19.18
N GLN A 350 -3.18 13.54 19.70
CA GLN A 350 -3.30 14.87 20.32
C GLN A 350 -3.51 15.96 19.26
N ALA A 351 -2.70 16.00 18.20
CA ALA A 351 -2.83 16.98 17.12
C ALA A 351 -4.18 16.87 16.39
N GLY A 352 -4.69 15.66 16.15
CA GLY A 352 -6.01 15.44 15.55
C GLY A 352 -7.16 15.87 16.46
N ARG A 353 -7.03 15.71 17.79
CA ARG A 353 -7.98 16.25 18.77
C ARG A 353 -7.94 17.77 18.78
N GLU A 354 -6.76 18.37 18.80
CA GLU A 354 -6.60 19.82 18.73
C GLU A 354 -7.09 20.42 17.40
N ALA A 355 -6.91 19.73 16.28
CA ALA A 355 -7.43 20.16 14.99
C ALA A 355 -8.96 20.02 14.92
N ALA A 356 -9.54 18.97 15.52
CA ALA A 356 -10.99 18.84 15.65
C ALA A 356 -11.58 19.92 16.58
N ASP A 357 -10.90 20.23 17.68
CA ASP A 357 -11.28 21.29 18.62
C ASP A 357 -11.12 22.69 17.99
N ARG A 358 -10.07 22.91 17.18
CA ARG A 358 -9.87 24.14 16.39
C ARG A 358 -10.89 24.26 15.24
N ALA A 359 -11.22 23.18 14.55
CA ALA A 359 -12.27 23.17 13.54
C ALA A 359 -13.67 23.42 14.15
N ALA A 360 -13.88 23.05 15.41
CA ALA A 360 -15.07 23.42 16.17
C ALA A 360 -15.03 24.89 16.66
N ALA A 361 -13.85 25.51 16.79
CA ALA A 361 -13.66 26.86 17.31
C ALA A 361 -13.49 27.95 16.22
N GLU A 362 -12.99 27.63 15.04
CA GLU A 362 -12.61 28.62 14.02
C GLU A 362 -13.64 28.72 12.88
N THR A 363 -14.74 29.43 13.20
CA THR A 363 -15.39 30.36 12.27
C THR A 363 -14.81 31.77 12.46
N ARG A 364 -13.48 31.93 12.62
CA ARG A 364 -12.78 33.22 12.50
C ARG A 364 -11.26 33.08 12.61
N GLU A 365 -10.62 33.66 11.59
CA GLU A 365 -9.27 34.21 11.48
C GLU A 365 -8.04 33.29 11.40
N ALA A 366 -7.38 33.42 10.25
CA ALA A 366 -6.13 32.80 9.87
C ALA A 366 -4.92 33.57 10.42
N GLY A 367 -3.91 32.83 10.87
CA GLY A 367 -2.58 33.35 11.16
C GLY A 367 -1.52 32.25 11.16
N SER A 368 -0.77 32.12 10.06
CA SER A 368 0.31 31.15 9.91
C SER A 368 1.58 31.59 10.64
N GLY A 369 1.91 30.93 11.75
CA GLY A 369 3.19 31.09 12.47
C GLY A 369 4.06 29.83 12.39
N LYS A 370 5.36 29.97 12.67
CA LYS A 370 6.39 28.90 12.67
C LYS A 370 6.00 27.67 13.53
N ALA A 371 5.20 27.87 14.58
CA ALA A 371 4.63 26.80 15.41
C ALA A 371 3.50 26.01 14.72
N GLY A 372 2.68 26.66 13.87
CA GLY A 372 1.68 26.00 13.03
C GLY A 372 2.31 25.10 11.99
N LYS A 373 3.46 25.51 11.42
CA LYS A 373 4.26 24.68 10.50
C LYS A 373 4.80 23.41 11.17
N GLN A 374 5.24 23.47 12.43
CA GLN A 374 5.70 22.29 13.16
C GLN A 374 4.55 21.35 13.55
N ALA A 375 3.39 21.89 13.89
CA ALA A 375 2.17 21.11 14.14
C ALA A 375 1.64 20.43 12.86
N GLU A 376 1.69 21.12 11.71
CA GLU A 376 1.30 20.54 10.41
C GLU A 376 2.29 19.47 9.94
N LEU A 377 3.60 19.68 10.16
CA LEU A 377 4.63 18.67 9.93
C LEU A 377 4.32 17.42 10.78
N LEU A 378 4.07 17.58 12.09
CA LEU A 378 3.69 16.48 13.00
C LEU A 378 2.35 15.80 12.61
N ALA A 379 1.38 16.55 12.08
CA ALA A 379 0.13 16.02 11.55
C ALA A 379 0.36 15.18 10.27
N ARG A 380 1.22 15.62 9.34
CA ARG A 380 1.62 14.82 8.16
C ARG A 380 2.50 13.62 8.52
N PHE A 381 3.40 13.78 9.50
CA PHE A 381 4.17 12.70 10.10
C PHE A 381 3.28 11.60 10.65
N SER A 382 2.06 11.94 11.03
CA SER A 382 1.17 11.03 11.70
C SER A 382 -0.02 10.54 10.89
N GLU A 383 -0.37 11.19 9.79
CA GLU A 383 -1.46 10.75 8.90
C GLU A 383 -1.35 9.26 8.47
N PRO A 384 -0.15 8.71 8.19
CA PRO A 384 0.03 7.27 7.95
C PRO A 384 -0.16 6.39 9.19
N PHE A 385 0.02 6.93 10.39
CA PHE A 385 -0.01 6.21 11.68
C PHE A 385 -1.32 6.44 12.48
N LEU A 386 -2.13 7.43 12.07
CA LEU A 386 -3.38 7.86 12.69
C LEU A 386 -4.60 7.07 12.25
N ARG A 387 -4.55 6.51 11.04
CA ARG A 387 -5.59 5.61 10.57
C ARG A 387 -5.33 4.24 11.18
N ARG A 388 -5.73 4.08 12.43
CA ARG A 388 -6.11 2.76 12.97
C ARG A 388 -7.27 2.17 12.20
#